data_AF-A0A1C6HV20-F1
#
_entry.id   AF-A0A1C6HV20-F1
#
_cell.length_a   1.000
_cell.length_b   1.000
_cell.length_c   1.000
_cell.angle_alpha   90.00
_cell.angle_beta   90.00
_cell.angle_gamma   90.00
#
_symmetry.space_group_name_H-M   'P 1'
#
loop_
_entity.id
_entity.type
_entity.pdbx_description
1 polymer ?
#
loop_
_entity_poly.entity_id
_entity_poly.type
_entity_poly.pdbx_seq_one_letter_code
_entity_poly.pdbx_strand_id
1 'polypeptide(L)'
;MLNPKKKRTGCYLAGILAAAAASSLLSGCGGGTPSLEEALKKTASYEQTSIPSPASDSLGGEWTVIALARSGEEAEDGYYEKYRANLEKRVKEQEGVLSENRYTEYARAVLACKAIGIDPSDIGGYDLGKPLEDFEAVTAQGLNGAVYALLALNADRLEIDGELEQKYLTYIVEQEKPSGGFSLDDSSDTADVDLTAMTLQCLEPYATEEEISAIIDRGVEFLADAQAEDGGYEAYGDKSSESVSQVILALSTYGIDCNKDERFQKKEKGLYDNLMEYYKKDGSFSHILDGDSDPMATDQAFCAMAAYSRFLNGKTSFYDMSDTN
;
A
#
# COMPACT_ATOMS: atom_id res chain seq x y z
N MET A 1 0.16 -32.79 68.10
CA MET A 1 -1.21 -32.36 67.76
C MET A 1 -1.49 -31.07 68.49
N LEU A 2 -1.36 -29.93 67.81
CA LEU A 2 -1.46 -28.61 68.44
C LEU A 2 -2.25 -27.66 67.54
N ASN A 3 -3.18 -26.96 68.18
CA ASN A 3 -3.92 -25.77 67.76
C ASN A 3 -3.95 -24.87 69.02
N PRO A 4 -4.27 -23.56 69.02
CA PRO A 4 -4.18 -22.47 68.03
C PRO A 4 -3.58 -21.15 68.63
N LYS A 5 -3.67 -20.05 67.84
CA LYS A 5 -3.68 -18.59 68.18
C LYS A 5 -2.35 -17.85 68.39
N LYS A 6 -2.11 -16.82 67.56
CA LYS A 6 -1.91 -15.40 68.00
C LYS A 6 -1.97 -14.39 66.84
N LYS A 7 -2.49 -13.20 67.18
CA LYS A 7 -2.64 -11.97 66.39
C LYS A 7 -1.32 -11.20 66.24
N ARG A 8 -1.30 -10.29 65.25
CA ARG A 8 -1.05 -8.81 65.32
C ARG A 8 0.17 -8.24 64.56
N THR A 9 -0.17 -7.35 63.61
CA THR A 9 0.37 -5.99 63.29
C THR A 9 1.85 -5.77 62.94
N GLY A 10 2.06 -5.04 61.84
CA GLY A 10 3.25 -4.22 61.61
C GLY A 10 3.25 -3.57 60.22
N CYS A 11 2.77 -2.33 60.12
CA CYS A 11 3.00 -1.44 58.97
C CYS A 11 4.49 -1.10 58.84
N TYR A 12 5.02 -1.08 57.63
CA TYR A 12 6.17 -0.22 57.28
C TYR A 12 5.96 0.39 55.89
N LEU A 13 5.73 1.71 55.90
CA LEU A 13 6.00 2.58 54.77
C LEU A 13 7.52 2.65 54.53
N ALA A 14 7.94 2.49 53.30
CA ALA A 14 9.14 3.07 52.71
C ALA A 14 8.85 3.08 51.19
N GLY A 15 8.63 4.21 50.53
CA GLY A 15 9.56 5.33 50.40
C GLY A 15 9.79 5.47 48.89
N ILE A 16 8.92 6.23 48.22
CA ILE A 16 9.04 6.54 46.80
C ILE A 16 10.26 7.46 46.64
N LEU A 17 11.34 6.91 46.09
CA LEU A 17 12.46 7.68 45.57
C LEU A 17 12.26 7.85 44.08
N ALA A 18 11.77 9.02 43.69
CA ALA A 18 11.79 9.50 42.32
C ALA A 18 13.25 9.76 41.93
N ALA A 19 13.85 8.87 41.16
CA ALA A 19 15.10 9.13 40.46
C ALA A 19 14.77 9.82 39.13
N ALA A 20 14.87 11.14 39.11
CA ALA A 20 14.93 11.90 37.88
C ALA A 20 16.27 11.59 37.19
N ALA A 21 16.25 10.66 36.22
CA ALA A 21 17.36 10.48 35.31
C ALA A 21 17.30 11.61 34.29
N ALA A 22 18.19 12.59 34.44
CA ALA A 22 18.49 13.55 33.40
C ALA A 22 19.18 12.78 32.25
N SER A 23 18.42 12.47 31.20
CA SER A 23 18.98 12.00 29.94
C SER A 23 19.74 13.16 29.30
N SER A 24 21.06 13.15 29.48
CA SER A 24 21.98 13.98 28.70
C SER A 24 21.82 13.61 27.22
N LEU A 25 21.26 14.55 26.45
CA LEU A 25 21.29 14.56 25.00
C LEU A 25 22.75 14.55 24.53
N LEU A 26 23.25 13.36 24.20
CA LEU A 26 24.39 13.22 23.32
C LEU A 26 23.85 13.30 21.90
N SER A 27 23.98 14.48 21.30
CA SER A 27 23.82 14.71 19.88
C SER A 27 24.91 13.94 19.13
N GLY A 28 24.66 12.66 18.92
CA GLY A 28 25.44 11.83 18.00
C GLY A 28 24.91 12.05 16.58
N CYS A 29 25.77 12.55 15.69
CA CYS A 29 25.59 12.34 14.25
C CYS A 29 25.71 10.83 13.98
N GLY A 30 24.60 10.09 14.13
CA GLY A 30 24.48 8.69 13.79
C GLY A 30 23.32 8.52 12.82
N GLY A 31 23.62 8.55 11.52
CA GLY A 31 22.63 8.26 10.48
C GLY A 31 22.33 6.77 10.43
N GLY A 32 21.50 6.29 11.35
CA GLY A 32 20.83 4.99 11.22
C GLY A 32 19.61 5.12 10.32
N THR A 33 19.18 4.01 9.74
CA THR A 33 17.86 3.89 9.09
C THR A 33 16.78 4.31 10.08
N PRO A 34 15.90 5.27 9.74
CA PRO A 34 14.81 5.65 10.65
C PRO A 34 13.88 4.47 10.89
N SER A 35 13.21 4.46 12.04
CA SER A 35 12.13 3.50 12.27
C SER A 35 10.99 3.70 11.27
N LEU A 36 10.16 2.68 11.06
CA LEU A 36 8.98 2.76 10.18
C LEU A 36 8.05 3.93 10.56
N GLU A 37 7.83 4.16 11.86
CA GLU A 37 7.02 5.27 12.36
C GLU A 37 7.65 6.63 12.00
N GLU A 38 8.96 6.79 12.19
CA GLU A 38 9.67 8.03 11.84
C GLU A 38 9.70 8.26 10.33
N ALA A 39 9.86 7.21 9.53
CA ALA A 39 9.84 7.28 8.07
C ALA A 39 8.45 7.68 7.57
N LEU A 40 7.40 7.00 8.03
CA LEU A 40 6.00 7.30 7.69
C LEU A 40 5.64 8.75 7.98
N LYS A 41 5.87 9.20 9.21
CA LYS A 41 5.57 10.58 9.62
C LYS A 41 6.28 11.61 8.74
N LYS A 42 7.53 11.33 8.39
CA LYS A 42 8.35 12.26 7.62
C LYS A 42 7.98 12.26 6.14
N THR A 43 7.69 11.10 5.56
CA THR A 43 7.16 10.99 4.19
C THR A 43 5.77 11.62 4.09
N ALA A 44 4.88 11.40 5.05
CA ALA A 44 3.58 12.06 5.11
C ALA A 44 3.72 13.60 5.18
N SER A 45 4.67 14.11 5.97
CA SER A 45 4.95 15.54 6.03
C SER A 45 5.55 16.09 4.73
N TYR A 46 6.45 15.32 4.09
CA TYR A 46 7.03 15.68 2.80
C TYR A 46 5.96 15.79 1.73
N GLU A 47 5.10 14.78 1.61
CA GLU A 47 4.07 14.73 0.58
C GLU A 47 3.03 15.83 0.74
N GLN A 48 2.55 16.08 1.97
CA GLN A 48 1.60 17.18 2.21
C GLN A 48 2.20 18.56 1.93
N THR A 49 3.52 18.73 2.14
CA THR A 49 4.23 19.97 1.80
C THR A 49 4.44 20.12 0.29
N SER A 50 4.80 19.03 -0.38
CA SER A 50 5.06 19.01 -1.83
C SER A 50 3.77 19.09 -2.65
N ILE A 51 2.67 18.57 -2.09
CA ILE A 51 1.35 18.46 -2.70
C ILE A 51 0.30 19.06 -1.73
N PRO A 52 0.31 20.39 -1.50
CA PRO A 52 -0.61 21.03 -0.54
C PRO A 52 -2.06 21.10 -1.01
N SER A 53 -2.31 20.72 -2.27
CA SER A 53 -3.60 20.71 -2.94
C SER A 53 -3.64 19.51 -3.92
N PRO A 54 -3.83 18.28 -3.41
CA PRO A 54 -3.84 17.06 -4.22
C PRO A 54 -4.86 17.17 -5.36
N ALA A 55 -4.41 16.86 -6.57
CA ALA A 55 -5.26 16.79 -7.75
C ALA A 55 -5.86 15.39 -7.89
N SER A 56 -6.83 15.23 -8.78
CA SER A 56 -7.06 13.91 -9.38
C SER A 56 -6.01 13.76 -10.47
N ASP A 57 -4.94 13.00 -10.18
CA ASP A 57 -3.85 12.63 -11.08
C ASP A 57 -3.03 11.49 -10.41
N SER A 58 -2.28 10.77 -11.24
CA SER A 58 -1.29 9.76 -10.85
C SER A 58 -0.06 10.31 -10.13
N LEU A 59 0.34 11.56 -10.38
CA LEU A 59 1.45 12.23 -9.70
C LEU A 59 0.93 13.42 -8.91
N GLY A 60 1.18 13.44 -7.60
CA GLY A 60 0.72 14.54 -6.76
C GLY A 60 -0.79 14.55 -6.52
N GLY A 61 -1.38 13.35 -6.41
CA GLY A 61 -2.83 13.17 -6.40
C GLY A 61 -3.28 11.94 -5.63
N GLU A 62 -3.86 10.97 -6.33
CA GLU A 62 -4.62 9.88 -5.71
C GLU A 62 -3.75 8.97 -4.82
N TRP A 63 -2.52 8.67 -5.23
CA TRP A 63 -1.62 7.81 -4.45
C TRP A 63 -1.26 8.40 -3.10
N THR A 64 -0.90 9.68 -3.09
CA THR A 64 -0.64 10.42 -1.86
C THR A 64 -1.86 10.43 -0.94
N VAL A 65 -3.06 10.68 -1.49
CA VAL A 65 -4.31 10.72 -0.72
C VAL A 65 -4.61 9.36 -0.11
N ILE A 66 -4.50 8.28 -0.88
CA ILE A 66 -4.72 6.91 -0.39
C ILE A 66 -3.67 6.59 0.69
N ALA A 67 -2.38 6.77 0.40
CA ALA A 67 -1.31 6.46 1.34
C ALA A 67 -1.47 7.20 2.66
N LEU A 68 -1.76 8.51 2.62
CA LEU A 68 -2.00 9.32 3.81
C LEU A 68 -3.18 8.79 4.62
N ALA A 69 -4.33 8.55 3.97
CA ALA A 69 -5.53 8.04 4.62
C ALA A 69 -5.34 6.64 5.24
N ARG A 70 -4.47 5.83 4.65
CA ARG A 70 -4.21 4.45 5.11
C ARG A 70 -3.04 4.34 6.09
N SER A 71 -2.16 5.35 6.16
CA SER A 71 -0.95 5.35 6.99
C SER A 71 -1.20 5.46 8.50
N GLY A 72 -2.29 6.13 8.89
CA GLY A 72 -2.55 6.52 10.28
C GLY A 72 -1.90 7.84 10.71
N GLU A 73 -1.17 8.50 9.81
CA GLU A 73 -0.68 9.87 10.02
C GLU A 73 -1.82 10.88 9.86
N GLU A 74 -1.71 12.01 10.56
CA GLU A 74 -2.70 13.08 10.52
C GLU A 74 -2.56 13.89 9.23
N ALA A 75 -3.69 14.11 8.55
CA ALA A 75 -3.76 15.00 7.40
C ALA A 75 -3.91 16.45 7.85
N GLU A 76 -3.30 17.39 7.13
CA GLU A 76 -3.49 18.83 7.34
C GLU A 76 -4.97 19.20 7.21
N ASP A 77 -5.40 20.19 8.00
CA ASP A 77 -6.78 20.69 7.98
C ASP A 77 -7.23 21.02 6.54
N GLY A 78 -8.31 20.37 6.11
CA GLY A 78 -8.89 20.59 4.78
C GLY A 78 -8.20 19.84 3.63
N TYR A 79 -7.21 18.97 3.90
CA TYR A 79 -6.44 18.29 2.84
C TYR A 79 -7.34 17.42 1.93
N TYR A 80 -8.18 16.58 2.54
CA TYR A 80 -9.10 15.71 1.78
C TYR A 80 -10.25 16.48 1.15
N GLU A 81 -10.70 17.57 1.77
CA GLU A 81 -11.69 18.48 1.19
C GLU A 81 -11.16 19.16 -0.07
N LYS A 82 -9.87 19.56 -0.09
CA LYS A 82 -9.21 20.06 -1.30
C LYS A 82 -9.17 19.01 -2.39
N TYR A 83 -8.78 17.77 -2.07
CA TYR A 83 -8.81 16.66 -3.03
C TYR A 83 -10.22 16.49 -3.63
N ARG A 84 -11.24 16.36 -2.77
CA ARG A 84 -12.64 16.21 -3.18
C ARG A 84 -13.07 17.36 -4.11
N ALA A 85 -12.73 18.60 -3.75
CA ALA A 85 -13.07 19.77 -4.56
C ALA A 85 -12.36 19.79 -5.91
N ASN A 86 -11.08 19.37 -5.96
CA ASN A 86 -10.31 19.28 -7.20
C ASN A 86 -10.82 18.16 -8.11
N LEU A 87 -11.17 17.00 -7.55
CA LEU A 87 -11.80 15.90 -8.28
C LEU A 87 -13.17 16.33 -8.82
N GLU A 88 -14.04 16.91 -7.99
CA GLU A 88 -15.35 17.41 -8.41
C GLU A 88 -15.23 18.44 -9.54
N LYS A 89 -14.24 19.34 -9.44
CA LYS A 89 -13.94 20.31 -10.50
C LYS A 89 -13.50 19.60 -11.80
N ARG A 90 -12.52 18.69 -11.74
CA ARG A 90 -12.02 17.95 -12.91
C ARG A 90 -13.15 17.21 -13.61
N VAL A 91 -13.94 16.46 -12.83
CA VAL A 91 -15.06 15.66 -13.35
C VAL A 91 -16.10 16.55 -14.03
N LYS A 92 -16.47 17.70 -13.44
CA LYS A 92 -17.40 18.65 -14.06
C LYS A 92 -16.85 19.30 -15.33
N GLU A 93 -15.58 19.71 -15.33
CA GLU A 93 -14.93 20.34 -16.48
C GLU A 93 -14.76 19.37 -17.65
N GLN A 94 -14.67 18.07 -17.38
CA GLN A 94 -14.52 17.00 -18.37
C GLN A 94 -15.81 16.22 -18.63
N GLU A 95 -16.96 16.71 -18.17
CA GLU A 95 -18.27 16.07 -18.37
C GLU A 95 -18.31 14.59 -17.95
N GLY A 96 -17.63 14.25 -16.85
CA GLY A 96 -17.52 12.88 -16.33
C GLY A 96 -16.35 12.07 -16.88
N VAL A 97 -15.63 12.56 -17.89
CA VAL A 97 -14.57 11.80 -18.58
C VAL A 97 -13.20 12.08 -17.95
N LEU A 98 -12.75 11.22 -17.03
CA LEU A 98 -11.39 11.33 -16.47
C LEU A 98 -10.32 10.92 -17.50
N SER A 99 -10.63 9.92 -18.33
CA SER A 99 -9.80 9.51 -19.46
C SER A 99 -10.61 8.71 -20.48
N GLU A 100 -10.25 8.86 -21.75
CA GLU A 100 -10.79 8.09 -22.88
C GLU A 100 -10.16 6.70 -23.01
N ASN A 101 -8.96 6.49 -22.44
CA ASN A 101 -8.17 5.28 -22.66
C ASN A 101 -7.42 4.77 -21.43
N ARG A 102 -7.40 5.53 -20.33
CA ARG A 102 -6.76 5.14 -19.06
C ARG A 102 -7.80 4.97 -17.96
N TYR A 103 -8.51 3.86 -17.98
CA TYR A 103 -9.56 3.56 -16.99
C TYR A 103 -9.01 3.34 -15.58
N THR A 104 -7.70 3.12 -15.44
CA THR A 104 -7.03 3.18 -14.12
C THR A 104 -7.22 4.53 -13.43
N GLU A 105 -7.46 5.63 -14.17
CA GLU A 105 -7.80 6.94 -13.58
C GLU A 105 -9.11 6.88 -12.78
N TYR A 106 -10.14 6.21 -13.31
CA TYR A 106 -11.41 6.03 -12.58
C TYR A 106 -11.20 5.12 -11.36
N ALA A 107 -10.52 3.99 -11.54
CA ALA A 107 -10.24 3.07 -10.44
C ALA A 107 -9.48 3.73 -9.29
N ARG A 108 -8.43 4.52 -9.59
CA ARG A 108 -7.69 5.27 -8.56
C ARG A 108 -8.54 6.33 -7.89
N ALA A 109 -9.37 7.06 -8.63
CA ALA A 109 -10.27 8.05 -8.05
C ALA A 109 -11.29 7.39 -7.10
N VAL A 110 -11.86 6.23 -7.48
CA VAL A 110 -12.75 5.42 -6.64
C VAL A 110 -12.03 4.97 -5.37
N LEU A 111 -10.81 4.43 -5.48
CA LEU A 111 -10.00 4.01 -4.34
C LEU A 111 -9.69 5.19 -3.41
N ALA A 112 -9.29 6.34 -3.95
CA ALA A 112 -9.02 7.54 -3.14
C ALA A 112 -10.28 8.04 -2.42
N CYS A 113 -11.44 8.05 -3.08
CA CYS A 113 -12.73 8.41 -2.47
C CYS A 113 -13.08 7.46 -1.31
N LYS A 114 -13.01 6.14 -1.52
CA LYS A 114 -13.30 5.14 -0.48
C LYS A 114 -12.29 5.22 0.68
N ALA A 115 -11.02 5.51 0.41
CA ALA A 115 -9.98 5.62 1.43
C ALA A 115 -10.25 6.78 2.42
N ILE A 116 -10.87 7.87 1.93
CA ILE A 116 -11.23 9.05 2.73
C ILE A 116 -12.70 9.08 3.15
N GLY A 117 -13.43 7.96 3.00
CA GLY A 117 -14.82 7.82 3.44
C GLY A 117 -15.84 8.62 2.63
N ILE A 118 -15.57 8.86 1.34
CA ILE A 118 -16.47 9.56 0.42
C ILE A 118 -17.04 8.57 -0.59
N ASP A 119 -18.35 8.70 -0.85
CA ASP A 119 -19.06 7.92 -1.87
C ASP A 119 -18.63 8.34 -3.30
N PRO A 120 -18.03 7.44 -4.10
CA PRO A 120 -17.61 7.72 -5.46
C PRO A 120 -18.77 7.72 -6.49
N SER A 121 -20.00 7.35 -6.09
CA SER A 121 -21.16 7.28 -6.99
C SER A 121 -21.80 8.65 -7.29
N ASP A 122 -21.46 9.70 -6.53
CA ASP A 122 -21.87 11.08 -6.80
C ASP A 122 -20.74 12.09 -6.51
N ILE A 123 -19.83 12.20 -7.46
CA ILE A 123 -18.80 13.24 -7.48
C ILE A 123 -19.15 14.27 -8.55
N GLY A 124 -19.78 15.37 -8.11
CA GLY A 124 -20.18 16.44 -9.01
C GLY A 124 -21.31 16.08 -9.96
N GLY A 125 -22.14 15.09 -9.62
CA GLY A 125 -23.22 14.57 -10.46
C GLY A 125 -22.83 13.37 -11.33
N TYR A 126 -21.64 12.79 -11.13
CA TYR A 126 -21.14 11.66 -11.90
C TYR A 126 -20.73 10.51 -10.98
N ASP A 127 -21.04 9.30 -11.44
CA ASP A 127 -20.61 8.04 -10.82
C ASP A 127 -19.25 7.65 -11.40
N LEU A 128 -18.21 7.64 -10.56
CA LEU A 128 -16.85 7.30 -10.97
C LEU A 128 -16.61 5.79 -11.08
N GLY A 129 -17.47 4.96 -10.49
CA GLY A 129 -17.41 3.51 -10.62
C GLY A 129 -18.01 3.02 -11.94
N LYS A 130 -19.02 3.73 -12.46
CA LYS A 130 -19.74 3.34 -13.68
C LYS A 130 -18.87 3.09 -14.92
N PRO A 131 -17.82 3.87 -15.23
CA PRO A 131 -16.91 3.55 -16.34
C PRO A 131 -16.20 2.20 -16.21
N LEU A 132 -16.07 1.66 -14.99
CA LEU A 132 -15.46 0.34 -14.76
C LEU A 132 -16.38 -0.82 -15.17
N GLU A 133 -17.66 -0.58 -15.51
CA GLU A 133 -18.55 -1.58 -16.09
C GLU A 133 -18.18 -1.91 -17.56
N ASP A 134 -17.47 -1.01 -18.25
CA ASP A 134 -17.00 -1.24 -19.62
C ASP A 134 -15.76 -2.13 -19.65
N PHE A 135 -15.99 -3.43 -19.49
CA PHE A 135 -14.95 -4.44 -19.45
C PHE A 135 -13.99 -4.39 -20.65
N GLU A 136 -14.49 -4.15 -21.87
CA GLU A 136 -13.64 -4.10 -23.06
C GLU A 136 -12.72 -2.88 -23.03
N ALA A 137 -13.24 -1.71 -22.66
CA ALA A 137 -12.43 -0.50 -22.53
C ALA A 137 -11.41 -0.57 -21.38
N VAL A 138 -11.79 -1.20 -20.26
CA VAL A 138 -10.90 -1.42 -19.12
C VAL A 138 -9.75 -2.36 -19.51
N THR A 139 -10.06 -3.53 -20.08
CA THR A 139 -9.06 -4.56 -20.44
C THR A 139 -8.22 -4.19 -21.66
N ALA A 140 -8.60 -3.18 -22.45
CA ALA A 140 -7.78 -2.63 -23.53
C ALA A 140 -6.42 -2.05 -23.05
N GLN A 141 -6.28 -1.76 -21.75
CA GLN A 141 -4.99 -1.38 -21.12
C GLN A 141 -4.15 -2.58 -20.66
N GLY A 142 -4.57 -3.80 -20.99
CA GLY A 142 -3.97 -5.02 -20.48
C GLY A 142 -4.41 -5.33 -19.05
N LEU A 143 -3.68 -6.27 -18.42
CA LEU A 143 -3.97 -6.78 -17.08
C LEU A 143 -4.08 -5.67 -16.04
N ASN A 144 -3.26 -4.62 -16.16
CA ASN A 144 -3.24 -3.50 -15.22
C ASN A 144 -4.60 -2.78 -15.10
N GLY A 145 -5.34 -2.65 -16.21
CA GLY A 145 -6.69 -2.08 -16.20
C GLY A 145 -7.66 -2.92 -15.37
N ALA A 146 -7.65 -4.24 -15.59
CA ALA A 146 -8.51 -5.19 -14.88
C ALA A 146 -8.19 -5.26 -13.38
N VAL A 147 -6.90 -5.32 -13.02
CA VAL A 147 -6.42 -5.37 -11.63
C VAL A 147 -6.93 -4.15 -10.85
N TYR A 148 -6.77 -2.95 -11.38
CA TYR A 148 -7.24 -1.74 -10.70
C TYR A 148 -8.77 -1.64 -10.66
N ALA A 149 -9.47 -2.05 -11.72
CA ALA A 149 -10.94 -2.10 -11.69
C ALA A 149 -11.43 -3.04 -10.57
N LEU A 150 -10.87 -4.24 -10.47
CA LEU A 150 -11.25 -5.21 -9.44
C LEU A 150 -10.90 -4.72 -8.02
N LEU A 151 -9.75 -4.08 -7.83
CA LEU A 151 -9.40 -3.41 -6.56
C LEU A 151 -10.45 -2.37 -6.16
N ALA A 152 -10.84 -1.50 -7.10
CA ALA A 152 -11.78 -0.42 -6.84
C ALA A 152 -13.20 -0.94 -6.51
N LEU A 153 -13.68 -1.91 -7.29
CA LEU A 153 -14.97 -2.56 -7.06
C LEU A 153 -15.02 -3.22 -5.68
N ASN A 154 -14.00 -4.01 -5.35
CA ASN A 154 -13.96 -4.77 -4.10
C ASN A 154 -13.54 -3.98 -2.85
N ALA A 155 -13.14 -2.71 -2.97
CA ALA A 155 -12.50 -1.97 -1.88
C ALA A 155 -13.31 -1.90 -0.57
N ASP A 156 -14.64 -1.93 -0.62
CA ASP A 156 -15.51 -1.94 0.57
C ASP A 156 -15.94 -3.35 1.02
N ARG A 157 -15.56 -4.38 0.24
CA ARG A 157 -15.88 -5.80 0.46
C ARG A 157 -17.39 -6.11 0.47
N LEU A 158 -18.23 -5.28 -0.16
CA LEU A 158 -19.68 -5.45 -0.14
C LEU A 158 -20.20 -6.50 -1.14
N GLU A 159 -19.66 -6.54 -2.36
CA GLU A 159 -20.14 -7.42 -3.44
C GLU A 159 -19.00 -8.12 -4.20
N ILE A 160 -18.32 -9.08 -3.56
CA ILE A 160 -17.22 -9.82 -4.21
C ILE A 160 -17.71 -10.89 -5.22
N ASP A 161 -18.95 -11.35 -5.07
CA ASP A 161 -19.58 -12.37 -5.94
C ASP A 161 -20.41 -11.75 -7.07
N GLY A 162 -20.31 -10.44 -7.29
CA GLY A 162 -21.03 -9.75 -8.36
C GLY A 162 -20.60 -10.21 -9.76
N GLU A 163 -21.50 -10.12 -10.73
CA GLU A 163 -21.23 -10.60 -12.10
C GLU A 163 -20.02 -9.88 -12.73
N LEU A 164 -19.82 -8.61 -12.42
CA LEU A 164 -18.72 -7.80 -12.96
C LEU A 164 -17.38 -8.16 -12.29
N GLU A 165 -17.38 -8.30 -10.96
CA GLU A 165 -16.23 -8.67 -10.15
C GLU A 165 -15.71 -10.06 -10.56
N GLN A 166 -16.62 -11.03 -10.70
CA GLN A 166 -16.29 -12.37 -11.16
C GLN A 166 -15.78 -12.40 -12.60
N LYS A 167 -16.30 -11.53 -13.46
CA LYS A 167 -15.81 -11.37 -14.84
C LYS A 167 -14.37 -10.86 -14.86
N TYR A 168 -14.04 -9.86 -14.04
CA TYR A 168 -12.66 -9.38 -13.90
C TYR A 168 -11.74 -10.41 -13.25
N LEU A 169 -12.19 -11.08 -12.18
CA LEU A 169 -11.44 -12.14 -11.51
C LEU A 169 -11.06 -13.23 -12.50
N THR A 170 -12.03 -13.74 -13.27
CA THR A 170 -11.80 -14.78 -14.30
C THR A 170 -10.75 -14.33 -15.31
N TYR A 171 -10.90 -13.12 -15.86
CA TYR A 171 -9.94 -12.58 -16.82
C TYR A 171 -8.53 -12.46 -16.25
N ILE A 172 -8.41 -12.03 -14.99
CA ILE A 172 -7.12 -11.85 -14.31
C ILE A 172 -6.43 -13.20 -14.10
N VAL A 173 -7.14 -14.20 -13.57
CA VAL A 173 -6.51 -15.50 -13.25
C VAL A 173 -6.13 -16.30 -14.49
N GLU A 174 -6.84 -16.12 -15.60
CA GLU A 174 -6.49 -16.74 -16.90
C GLU A 174 -5.18 -16.18 -17.49
N GLN A 175 -4.66 -15.07 -16.97
CA GLN A 175 -3.42 -14.42 -17.42
C GLN A 175 -2.16 -14.89 -16.67
N GLU A 176 -2.31 -15.85 -15.74
CA GLU A 176 -1.18 -16.42 -15.00
C GLU A 176 -0.15 -17.05 -15.96
N LYS A 177 1.12 -16.69 -15.78
CA LYS A 177 2.23 -17.21 -16.58
C LYS A 177 2.75 -18.54 -16.04
N PRO A 178 3.47 -19.34 -16.84
CA PRO A 178 4.01 -20.63 -16.39
C PRO A 178 4.89 -20.55 -15.14
N SER A 179 5.51 -19.39 -14.86
CA SER A 179 6.31 -19.16 -13.65
C SER A 179 5.48 -18.81 -12.40
N GLY A 180 4.15 -18.72 -12.50
CA GLY A 180 3.25 -18.35 -11.40
C GLY A 180 2.99 -16.85 -11.24
N GLY A 181 3.69 -16.01 -12.01
CA GLY A 181 3.51 -14.56 -12.00
C GLY A 181 2.61 -14.06 -13.14
N PHE A 182 2.56 -12.74 -13.30
CA PHE A 182 1.71 -12.04 -14.25
C PHE A 182 2.49 -10.97 -15.03
N SER A 183 2.02 -10.59 -16.21
CA SER A 183 2.58 -9.49 -17.01
C SER A 183 1.47 -8.65 -17.63
N LEU A 184 1.82 -7.56 -18.32
CA LEU A 184 0.83 -6.60 -18.82
C LEU A 184 -0.14 -7.22 -19.83
N ASP A 185 0.38 -8.12 -20.65
CA ASP A 185 -0.35 -8.81 -21.70
C ASP A 185 0.26 -10.20 -21.97
N ASP A 186 -0.29 -10.88 -22.99
CA ASP A 186 0.15 -12.19 -23.48
C ASP A 186 1.21 -12.13 -24.58
N SER A 187 1.91 -10.99 -24.74
CA SER A 187 3.02 -10.89 -25.71
C SER A 187 4.26 -11.69 -25.29
N SER A 188 4.33 -12.14 -24.04
CA SER A 188 5.43 -12.91 -23.46
C SER A 188 4.91 -13.92 -22.41
N ASP A 189 5.64 -15.03 -22.26
CA ASP A 189 5.46 -15.99 -21.16
C ASP A 189 6.22 -15.56 -19.89
N THR A 190 6.99 -14.46 -19.95
CA THR A 190 7.75 -13.93 -18.82
C THR A 190 6.87 -13.05 -17.95
N ALA A 191 6.73 -13.42 -16.68
CA ALA A 191 6.08 -12.59 -15.67
C ALA A 191 6.93 -11.38 -15.28
N ASP A 192 6.25 -10.32 -14.84
CA ASP A 192 6.77 -9.05 -14.36
C ASP A 192 6.56 -8.92 -12.85
N VAL A 193 7.53 -8.38 -12.13
CA VAL A 193 7.49 -8.28 -10.66
C VAL A 193 6.37 -7.35 -10.21
N ASP A 194 6.26 -6.17 -10.81
CA ASP A 194 5.31 -5.14 -10.41
C ASP A 194 3.88 -5.62 -10.66
N LEU A 195 3.61 -6.15 -11.86
CA LEU A 195 2.27 -6.65 -12.18
C LEU A 195 1.91 -7.92 -11.44
N THR A 196 2.88 -8.79 -11.13
CA THR A 196 2.60 -9.92 -10.23
C THR A 196 2.18 -9.40 -8.86
N ALA A 197 2.97 -8.52 -8.25
CA ALA A 197 2.67 -7.98 -6.93
C ALA A 197 1.35 -7.21 -6.88
N MET A 198 1.03 -6.41 -7.90
CA MET A 198 -0.23 -5.68 -8.01
C MET A 198 -1.42 -6.62 -8.21
N THR A 199 -1.26 -7.67 -9.03
CA THR A 199 -2.30 -8.68 -9.24
C THR A 199 -2.61 -9.42 -7.95
N LEU A 200 -1.59 -9.84 -7.21
CA LEU A 200 -1.79 -10.49 -5.92
C LEU A 200 -2.64 -9.62 -4.98
N GLN A 201 -2.35 -8.33 -4.85
CA GLN A 201 -3.15 -7.43 -4.00
C GLN A 201 -4.65 -7.41 -4.36
N CYS A 202 -5.03 -7.59 -5.64
CA CYS A 202 -6.44 -7.61 -6.05
C CYS A 202 -7.17 -8.93 -5.75
N LEU A 203 -6.42 -10.02 -5.57
CA LEU A 203 -6.96 -11.35 -5.32
C LEU A 203 -7.30 -11.60 -3.84
N GLU A 204 -6.91 -10.71 -2.93
CA GLU A 204 -7.17 -10.80 -1.48
C GLU A 204 -8.61 -11.21 -1.12
N PRO A 205 -9.68 -10.63 -1.70
CA PRO A 205 -11.06 -10.96 -1.32
C PRO A 205 -11.41 -12.43 -1.53
N TYR A 206 -10.71 -13.08 -2.45
CA TYR A 206 -10.97 -14.45 -2.90
C TYR A 206 -9.95 -15.44 -2.35
N ALA A 207 -9.05 -15.02 -1.46
CA ALA A 207 -7.94 -15.84 -0.97
C ALA A 207 -8.36 -17.11 -0.21
N THR A 208 -9.64 -17.25 0.15
CA THR A 208 -10.18 -18.48 0.76
C THR A 208 -10.62 -19.53 -0.24
N GLU A 209 -10.72 -19.19 -1.52
CA GLU A 209 -10.99 -20.12 -2.60
C GLU A 209 -9.72 -20.92 -2.92
N GLU A 210 -9.83 -22.25 -3.01
CA GLU A 210 -8.67 -23.14 -3.14
C GLU A 210 -7.81 -22.82 -4.37
N GLU A 211 -8.46 -22.55 -5.51
CA GLU A 211 -7.78 -22.21 -6.77
C GLU A 211 -7.05 -20.87 -6.67
N ILE A 212 -7.71 -19.85 -6.12
CA ILE A 212 -7.14 -18.52 -5.96
C ILE A 212 -6.00 -18.52 -4.94
N SER A 213 -6.16 -19.23 -3.81
CA SER A 213 -5.09 -19.43 -2.83
C SER A 213 -3.86 -20.06 -3.47
N ALA A 214 -4.04 -21.05 -4.34
CA ALA A 214 -2.92 -21.69 -5.02
C ALA A 214 -2.22 -20.76 -6.03
N ILE A 215 -2.97 -19.87 -6.70
CA ILE A 215 -2.40 -18.82 -7.57
C ILE A 215 -1.60 -17.82 -6.73
N ILE A 216 -2.16 -17.39 -5.60
CA ILE A 216 -1.49 -16.46 -4.68
C ILE A 216 -0.16 -17.04 -4.19
N ASP A 217 -0.15 -18.31 -3.75
CA ASP A 217 1.06 -18.97 -3.28
C ASP A 217 2.15 -19.03 -4.37
N ARG A 218 1.77 -19.34 -5.63
CA ARG A 218 2.70 -19.36 -6.76
C ARG A 218 3.23 -17.97 -7.10
N GLY A 219 2.39 -16.95 -7.06
CA GLY A 219 2.81 -15.57 -7.28
C GLY A 219 3.77 -15.08 -6.19
N VAL A 220 3.52 -15.41 -4.92
CA VAL A 220 4.45 -15.07 -3.82
C VAL A 220 5.79 -15.78 -4.00
N GLU A 221 5.80 -17.05 -4.40
CA GLU A 221 7.04 -17.78 -4.69
C GLU A 221 7.80 -17.16 -5.88
N PHE A 222 7.09 -16.79 -6.94
CA PHE A 222 7.68 -16.05 -8.07
C PHE A 222 8.36 -14.75 -7.61
N LEU A 223 7.72 -13.98 -6.74
CA LEU A 223 8.32 -12.75 -6.19
C LEU A 223 9.57 -13.07 -5.36
N ALA A 224 9.58 -14.14 -4.56
CA ALA A 224 10.78 -14.54 -3.81
C ALA A 224 11.95 -14.94 -4.74
N ASP A 225 11.65 -15.70 -5.79
CA ASP A 225 12.63 -16.16 -6.79
C ASP A 225 13.19 -15.01 -7.64
N ALA A 226 12.36 -14.00 -7.92
CA ALA A 226 12.77 -12.82 -8.70
C ALA A 226 13.68 -11.85 -7.92
N GLN A 227 13.75 -11.97 -6.59
CA GLN A 227 14.56 -11.06 -5.77
C GLN A 227 16.07 -11.27 -6.02
N ALA A 228 16.75 -10.20 -6.44
CA ALA A 228 18.18 -10.24 -6.74
C ALA A 228 19.06 -10.44 -5.49
N GLU A 229 20.34 -10.79 -5.67
CA GLU A 229 21.29 -11.06 -4.57
C GLU A 229 21.55 -9.87 -3.62
N ASP A 230 21.25 -8.65 -4.05
CA ASP A 230 21.32 -7.43 -3.24
C ASP A 230 19.99 -7.08 -2.56
N GLY A 231 18.94 -7.87 -2.75
CA GLY A 231 17.65 -7.72 -2.09
C GLY A 231 16.63 -6.89 -2.88
N GLY A 232 17.05 -6.23 -3.97
CA GLY A 232 16.17 -5.47 -4.83
C GLY A 232 15.53 -6.30 -5.95
N TYR A 233 14.74 -5.64 -6.79
CA TYR A 233 14.11 -6.21 -7.97
C TYR A 233 14.52 -5.45 -9.22
N GLU A 234 14.81 -6.16 -10.31
CA GLU A 234 15.13 -5.56 -11.60
C GLU A 234 13.92 -5.69 -12.53
N ALA A 235 13.41 -4.55 -13.00
CA ALA A 235 12.33 -4.47 -13.98
C ALA A 235 12.75 -3.49 -15.08
N TYR A 236 12.49 -3.84 -16.34
CA TYR A 236 12.81 -3.01 -17.50
C TYR A 236 14.28 -2.51 -17.60
N GLY A 237 15.22 -3.18 -16.92
CA GLY A 237 16.66 -2.90 -16.98
C GLY A 237 17.20 -2.05 -15.82
N ASP A 238 16.36 -1.61 -14.89
CA ASP A 238 16.76 -0.86 -13.70
C ASP A 238 16.22 -1.54 -12.42
N LYS A 239 16.90 -1.30 -11.29
CA LYS A 239 16.41 -1.69 -9.96
C LYS A 239 15.79 -0.52 -9.24
N SER A 240 14.49 -0.58 -9.02
CA SER A 240 13.72 0.55 -8.53
C SER A 240 13.16 0.34 -7.12
N SER A 241 12.94 1.43 -6.39
CA SER A 241 12.24 1.40 -5.10
C SER A 241 10.75 1.06 -5.25
N GLU A 242 10.16 1.40 -6.40
CA GLU A 242 8.79 1.10 -6.77
C GLU A 242 8.54 -0.41 -6.80
N SER A 243 9.43 -1.19 -7.40
CA SER A 243 9.28 -2.65 -7.44
C SER A 243 9.35 -3.28 -6.06
N VAL A 244 10.29 -2.82 -5.21
CA VAL A 244 10.35 -3.24 -3.79
C VAL A 244 9.06 -2.87 -3.05
N SER A 245 8.52 -1.68 -3.33
CA SER A 245 7.28 -1.16 -2.73
C SER A 245 6.07 -2.03 -3.08
N GLN A 246 5.90 -2.41 -4.35
CA GLN A 246 4.80 -3.29 -4.76
C GLN A 246 4.88 -4.66 -4.09
N VAL A 247 6.08 -5.24 -3.95
CA VAL A 247 6.23 -6.51 -3.25
C VAL A 247 5.89 -6.38 -1.76
N ILE A 248 6.33 -5.31 -1.09
CA ILE A 248 5.96 -5.05 0.31
C ILE A 248 4.44 -4.92 0.47
N LEU A 249 3.76 -4.22 -0.45
CA LEU A 249 2.30 -4.12 -0.47
C LEU A 249 1.63 -5.51 -0.59
N ALA A 250 2.08 -6.33 -1.55
CA ALA A 250 1.56 -7.68 -1.76
C ALA A 250 1.77 -8.58 -0.54
N LEU A 251 2.98 -8.59 0.04
CA LEU A 251 3.27 -9.42 1.22
C LEU A 251 2.46 -8.98 2.45
N SER A 252 2.32 -7.67 2.66
CA SER A 252 1.53 -7.11 3.76
C SER A 252 0.06 -7.49 3.66
N THR A 253 -0.46 -7.62 2.44
CA THR A 253 -1.84 -8.06 2.16
C THR A 253 -2.11 -9.46 2.71
N TYR A 254 -1.13 -10.36 2.65
CA TYR A 254 -1.26 -11.75 3.10
C TYR A 254 -0.66 -12.02 4.48
N GLY A 255 -0.34 -10.97 5.24
CA GLY A 255 0.23 -11.11 6.57
C GLY A 255 1.65 -11.69 6.58
N ILE A 256 2.38 -11.57 5.47
CA ILE A 256 3.76 -12.00 5.34
C ILE A 256 4.66 -10.83 5.75
N ASP A 257 5.48 -11.03 6.79
CA ASP A 257 6.41 -10.01 7.27
C ASP A 257 7.57 -9.86 6.27
N CYS A 258 7.53 -8.80 5.48
CA CYS A 258 8.52 -8.50 4.43
C CYS A 258 9.95 -8.35 4.95
N ASN A 259 10.16 -8.19 6.26
CA ASN A 259 11.48 -8.09 6.87
C ASN A 259 11.93 -9.36 7.60
N LYS A 260 11.03 -10.32 7.85
CA LYS A 260 11.32 -11.54 8.61
C LYS A 260 11.11 -12.84 7.84
N ASP A 261 10.33 -12.84 6.77
CA ASP A 261 10.14 -14.04 5.94
C ASP A 261 11.46 -14.41 5.24
N GLU A 262 11.95 -15.62 5.49
CA GLU A 262 13.27 -16.08 5.03
C GLU A 262 13.40 -16.08 3.50
N ARG A 263 12.28 -16.22 2.77
CA ARG A 263 12.27 -16.18 1.29
C ARG A 263 12.71 -14.83 0.76
N PHE A 264 12.42 -13.77 1.50
CA PHE A 264 12.63 -12.38 1.12
C PHE A 264 13.86 -11.71 1.80
N GLN A 265 14.68 -12.51 2.50
CA GLN A 265 15.90 -12.03 3.13
C GLN A 265 17.13 -12.27 2.26
N LYS A 266 17.89 -11.21 1.99
CA LYS A 266 19.21 -11.28 1.33
C LYS A 266 20.23 -10.56 2.19
N LYS A 267 21.38 -11.19 2.45
CA LYS A 267 22.49 -10.64 3.25
C LYS A 267 22.03 -10.07 4.62
N GLU A 268 21.17 -10.81 5.31
CA GLU A 268 20.59 -10.45 6.63
C GLU A 268 19.70 -9.20 6.62
N LYS A 269 19.28 -8.71 5.44
CA LYS A 269 18.32 -7.62 5.26
C LYS A 269 17.04 -8.16 4.64
N GLY A 270 15.90 -7.66 5.09
CA GLY A 270 14.63 -7.89 4.41
C GLY A 270 14.27 -6.78 3.42
N LEU A 271 13.05 -6.84 2.87
CA LEU A 271 12.63 -5.89 1.84
C LEU A 271 12.44 -4.48 2.37
N TYR A 272 11.97 -4.30 3.60
CA TYR A 272 11.89 -2.97 4.20
C TYR A 272 13.28 -2.36 4.36
N ASP A 273 14.25 -3.14 4.85
CA ASP A 273 15.65 -2.68 4.95
C ASP A 273 16.22 -2.27 3.59
N ASN A 274 15.87 -3.00 2.51
CA ASN A 274 16.26 -2.67 1.14
C ASN A 274 15.57 -1.38 0.63
N LEU A 275 14.26 -1.23 0.83
CA LEU A 275 13.51 -0.03 0.46
C LEU A 275 14.11 1.24 1.11
N MET A 276 14.56 1.12 2.35
CA MET A 276 15.16 2.24 3.07
C MET A 276 16.54 2.67 2.55
N GLU A 277 17.17 1.92 1.63
CA GLU A 277 18.36 2.38 0.92
C GLU A 277 18.06 3.52 -0.07
N TYR A 278 16.80 3.62 -0.53
CA TYR A 278 16.32 4.66 -1.43
C TYR A 278 15.78 5.90 -0.68
N TYR A 279 15.67 5.83 0.64
CA TYR A 279 15.10 6.88 1.48
C TYR A 279 16.03 8.09 1.61
N LYS A 280 15.48 9.29 1.41
CA LYS A 280 16.20 10.56 1.44
C LYS A 280 16.00 11.27 2.77
N LYS A 281 16.93 12.18 3.08
CA LYS A 281 16.95 12.91 4.36
C LYS A 281 15.75 13.82 4.58
N ASP A 282 14.96 14.14 3.57
CA ASP A 282 13.78 14.99 3.67
C ASP A 282 12.46 14.20 3.81
N GLY A 283 12.49 12.87 3.66
CA GLY A 283 11.29 12.03 3.67
C GLY A 283 10.89 11.46 2.31
N SER A 284 11.53 11.93 1.24
CA SER A 284 11.29 11.41 -0.12
C SER A 284 12.04 10.10 -0.39
N PHE A 285 11.71 9.46 -1.51
CA PHE A 285 12.44 8.30 -2.04
C PHE A 285 12.97 8.60 -3.44
N SER A 286 14.08 7.96 -3.81
CA SER A 286 14.59 7.98 -5.18
C SER A 286 14.15 6.74 -5.95
N HIS A 287 14.02 6.87 -7.28
CA HIS A 287 13.72 5.76 -8.17
C HIS A 287 14.83 4.69 -8.11
N ILE A 288 16.07 5.09 -8.40
CA ILE A 288 17.27 4.26 -8.30
C ILE A 288 18.10 4.61 -7.06
N LEU A 289 19.00 3.70 -6.67
CA LEU A 289 19.97 3.96 -5.60
C LEU A 289 20.81 5.20 -5.93
N ASP A 290 21.06 6.02 -4.91
CA ASP A 290 21.78 7.30 -4.99
C ASP A 290 21.17 8.36 -5.93
N GLY A 291 19.98 8.11 -6.51
CA GLY A 291 19.25 9.06 -7.35
C GLY A 291 18.69 10.25 -6.59
N ASP A 292 18.19 11.25 -7.32
CA ASP A 292 17.42 12.35 -6.74
C ASP A 292 16.02 11.89 -6.29
N SER A 293 15.35 12.71 -5.50
CA SER A 293 13.95 12.47 -5.10
C SER A 293 13.06 12.31 -6.33
N ASP A 294 12.26 11.25 -6.34
CA ASP A 294 11.30 10.96 -7.40
C ASP A 294 9.87 10.89 -6.81
N PRO A 295 8.89 11.61 -7.41
CA PRO A 295 7.52 11.62 -6.89
C PRO A 295 6.83 10.25 -6.92
N MET A 296 7.02 9.46 -7.98
CA MET A 296 6.39 8.13 -8.08
C MET A 296 7.01 7.16 -7.08
N ALA A 297 8.35 7.18 -6.95
CA ALA A 297 9.06 6.42 -5.93
C ALA A 297 8.57 6.77 -4.53
N THR A 298 8.35 8.05 -4.24
CA THR A 298 7.89 8.51 -2.93
C THR A 298 6.45 8.07 -2.66
N ASP A 299 5.54 8.24 -3.62
CA ASP A 299 4.14 7.79 -3.51
C ASP A 299 4.04 6.27 -3.26
N GLN A 300 4.78 5.46 -4.04
CA GLN A 300 4.73 4.00 -3.91
C GLN A 300 5.39 3.51 -2.62
N ALA A 301 6.53 4.09 -2.23
CA ALA A 301 7.17 3.78 -0.96
C ALA A 301 6.27 4.17 0.23
N PHE A 302 5.53 5.29 0.12
CA PHE A 302 4.57 5.68 1.14
C PHE A 302 3.41 4.68 1.25
N CYS A 303 2.85 4.23 0.12
CA CYS A 303 1.85 3.16 0.09
C CYS A 303 2.38 1.88 0.75
N ALA A 304 3.60 1.46 0.41
CA ALA A 304 4.25 0.27 0.96
C ALA A 304 4.48 0.35 2.46
N MET A 305 4.99 1.48 2.96
CA MET A 305 5.17 1.69 4.39
C MET A 305 3.83 1.73 5.13
N ALA A 306 2.80 2.35 4.53
CA ALA A 306 1.46 2.37 5.11
C ALA A 306 0.89 0.94 5.21
N ALA A 307 0.99 0.15 4.14
CA ALA A 307 0.56 -1.25 4.12
C ALA A 307 1.30 -2.10 5.16
N TYR A 308 2.62 -1.94 5.24
CA TYR A 308 3.44 -2.68 6.20
C TYR A 308 3.09 -2.30 7.65
N SER A 309 2.88 -1.00 7.92
CA SER A 309 2.40 -0.53 9.23
C SER A 309 1.03 -1.10 9.58
N ARG A 310 0.08 -1.13 8.62
CA ARG A 310 -1.25 -1.72 8.83
C ARG A 310 -1.15 -3.20 9.18
N PHE A 311 -0.33 -3.97 8.44
CA PHE A 311 -0.04 -5.37 8.74
C PHE A 311 0.51 -5.55 10.17
N LEU A 312 1.56 -4.82 10.54
CA LEU A 312 2.19 -4.92 11.86
C LEU A 312 1.23 -4.57 13.01
N ASN A 313 0.21 -3.76 12.74
CA ASN A 313 -0.80 -3.34 13.70
C ASN A 313 -2.11 -4.13 13.61
N GLY A 314 -2.19 -5.19 12.79
CA GLY A 314 -3.38 -6.03 12.65
C GLY A 314 -4.61 -5.29 12.12
N LYS A 315 -4.41 -4.26 11.30
CA LYS A 315 -5.49 -3.54 10.59
C LYS A 315 -5.83 -4.26 9.28
N THR A 316 -6.95 -3.87 8.65
CA THR A 316 -7.29 -4.34 7.29
C THR A 316 -6.17 -3.99 6.30
N SER A 317 -6.06 -4.74 5.20
CA SER A 317 -5.00 -4.51 4.19
C SER A 317 -5.09 -3.10 3.57
N PHE A 318 -4.10 -2.74 2.74
CA PHE A 318 -4.04 -1.39 2.17
C PHE A 318 -5.30 -1.04 1.35
N TYR A 319 -5.78 -1.98 0.52
CA TYR A 319 -6.94 -1.80 -0.35
C TYR A 319 -8.26 -2.35 0.21
N ASP A 320 -8.26 -2.98 1.38
CA ASP A 320 -9.48 -3.29 2.14
C ASP A 320 -9.94 -2.07 2.96
N MET A 321 -10.81 -1.27 2.36
CA MET A 321 -11.39 -0.05 2.92
C MET A 321 -12.71 -0.31 3.66
N SER A 322 -13.01 -1.55 4.04
CA SER A 322 -14.20 -1.85 4.86
C SER A 322 -14.18 -1.17 6.25
N ASP A 323 -13.03 -0.64 6.68
CA ASP A 323 -12.83 0.08 7.94
C ASP A 323 -12.95 1.62 7.82
N THR A 324 -13.28 2.16 6.64
CA THR A 324 -13.37 3.63 6.41
C THR A 324 -14.80 4.18 6.40
N ASN A 325 -15.81 3.30 6.44
CA ASN A 325 -17.23 3.64 6.39
C ASN A 325 -17.91 3.71 7.77
#